data_AF-A0A524A5D3-F1
#
_entry.id   AF-A0A524A5D3-F1
#
_cell.length_a   1.000
_cell.length_b   1.000
_cell.length_c   1.000
_cell.angle_alpha   90.00
_cell.angle_beta   90.00
_cell.angle_gamma   90.00
#
_symmetry.space_group_name_H-M   'P 1'
#
loop_
_entity.id
_entity.type
_entity.pdbx_description
1 polymer ?
#
loop_
_entity_poly.entity_id
_entity_poly.type
_entity_poly.pdbx_seq_one_letter_code
_entity_poly.pdbx_strand_id
1 'polypeptide(L)'
;MKEKEFREFLQEREMGKEEIDDAVEAVLEFEGEMEAKGGTLESATVEDLREHISLLMSRGENSLDRLLALARYCHVAKRNDLYVYFTSILGGRRVLPSISERLASLVGEETRAKIFEGVETPPLGTPPEELPLMTKRLMD
;
A
#
# COMPACT_ATOMS: atom_id res chain seq x y z
N MET A 1 -0.73 20.03 -5.18
CA MET A 1 -0.67 18.81 -5.99
C MET A 1 -1.04 19.09 -7.45
N LYS A 2 -0.71 18.20 -8.38
CA LYS A 2 -1.18 18.24 -9.80
C LYS A 2 -2.60 17.69 -9.96
N GLU A 3 -3.58 18.29 -9.29
CA GLU A 3 -4.93 17.72 -9.15
C GLU A 3 -5.63 17.48 -10.48
N LYS A 4 -5.63 18.47 -11.39
CA LYS A 4 -6.31 18.35 -12.68
C LYS A 4 -5.78 17.17 -13.50
N GLU A 5 -4.44 17.06 -13.60
CA GLU A 5 -3.76 15.98 -14.32
C GLU A 5 -4.07 14.61 -13.69
N PHE A 6 -4.15 14.56 -12.37
CA PHE A 6 -4.48 13.33 -11.65
C PHE A 6 -5.94 12.91 -11.87
N ARG A 7 -6.90 13.84 -11.78
CA ARG A 7 -8.32 13.56 -12.07
C ARG A 7 -8.51 13.07 -13.50
N GLU A 8 -7.90 13.73 -14.49
CA GLU A 8 -7.94 13.32 -15.89
C GLU A 8 -7.39 11.89 -16.06
N PHE A 9 -6.25 11.58 -15.44
CA PHE A 9 -5.66 10.23 -15.45
C PHE A 9 -6.58 9.15 -14.85
N LEU A 10 -7.30 9.46 -13.76
CA LEU A 10 -8.23 8.50 -13.15
C LEU A 10 -9.50 8.32 -13.98
N GLN A 11 -9.98 9.38 -14.64
CA GLN A 11 -11.10 9.31 -15.58
C GLN A 11 -10.78 8.45 -16.81
N GLU A 12 -9.57 8.57 -17.37
CA GLU A 12 -9.09 7.71 -18.46
C GLU A 12 -9.06 6.22 -18.08
N ARG A 13 -9.03 5.93 -16.77
CA ARG A 13 -9.11 4.56 -16.22
C ARG A 13 -10.54 4.14 -15.85
N GLU A 14 -11.54 4.88 -16.31
CA GLU A 14 -12.96 4.59 -16.14
C GLU A 14 -13.40 4.50 -14.67
N MET A 15 -12.69 5.19 -13.76
CA MET A 15 -13.06 5.23 -12.35
C MET A 15 -14.32 6.06 -12.11
N GLY A 16 -15.10 5.65 -11.12
CA GLY A 16 -16.28 6.38 -10.67
C GLY A 16 -15.93 7.74 -10.07
N LYS A 17 -16.87 8.68 -10.11
CA LYS A 17 -16.66 10.03 -9.55
C LYS A 17 -16.30 9.99 -8.05
N GLU A 18 -17.01 9.18 -7.28
CA GLU A 18 -16.76 8.99 -5.85
C GLU A 18 -15.35 8.44 -5.60
N GLU A 19 -14.94 7.39 -6.33
CA GLU A 19 -13.59 6.82 -6.23
C GLU A 19 -12.49 7.83 -6.60
N ILE A 20 -12.77 8.74 -7.55
CA ILE A 20 -11.85 9.82 -7.93
C ILE A 20 -11.75 10.85 -6.80
N ASP A 21 -12.88 11.23 -6.20
CA ASP A 21 -12.91 12.19 -5.11
C ASP A 21 -12.17 11.64 -3.88
N ASP A 22 -12.39 10.37 -3.51
CA ASP A 22 -11.65 9.67 -2.44
C ASP A 22 -10.14 9.59 -2.75
N ALA A 23 -9.78 9.31 -4.00
CA ALA A 23 -8.39 9.25 -4.42
C ALA A 23 -7.70 10.62 -4.33
N VAL A 24 -8.41 11.70 -4.66
CA VAL A 24 -7.90 13.07 -4.53
C VAL A 24 -7.75 13.45 -3.07
N GLU A 25 -8.72 13.13 -2.22
CA GLU A 25 -8.66 13.37 -0.78
C GLU A 25 -7.44 12.68 -0.14
N ALA A 26 -7.19 11.41 -0.49
CA ALA A 26 -6.01 10.69 -0.03
C ALA A 26 -4.68 11.41 -0.35
N VAL A 27 -4.58 12.02 -1.53
CA VAL A 27 -3.39 12.78 -1.96
C VAL A 27 -3.29 14.12 -1.24
N LEU A 28 -4.42 14.82 -1.08
CA LEU A 28 -4.49 16.09 -0.35
C LEU A 28 -4.11 15.93 1.12
N GLU A 29 -4.51 14.84 1.76
CA GLU A 29 -4.11 14.54 3.14
C GLU A 29 -2.59 14.38 3.25
N PHE A 30 -1.97 13.60 2.35
CA PHE A 30 -0.51 13.45 2.33
C PHE A 30 0.19 14.79 2.01
N GLU A 31 -0.37 15.60 1.11
CA GLU A 31 0.13 16.95 0.83
C GLU A 31 0.10 17.84 2.07
N GLY A 32 -1.02 17.86 2.78
CA GLY A 32 -1.18 18.66 4.01
C GLY A 32 -0.18 18.25 5.10
N GLU A 33 0.14 16.96 5.22
CA GLU A 33 1.20 16.50 6.12
C GLU A 33 2.59 16.99 5.71
N MET A 34 2.89 17.05 4.40
CA MET A 34 4.16 17.59 3.91
C MET A 34 4.25 19.10 4.14
N GLU A 35 3.16 19.83 3.89
CA GLU A 35 3.09 21.27 4.14
C GLU A 35 3.28 21.59 5.64
N ALA A 36 2.69 20.79 6.53
CA ALA A 36 2.88 20.93 7.98
C ALA A 36 4.34 20.73 8.41
N LYS A 37 5.12 19.94 7.66
CA LYS A 37 6.57 19.75 7.82
C LYS A 37 7.41 20.82 7.11
N GLY A 38 6.79 21.78 6.42
CA GLY A 38 7.45 22.84 5.66
C GLY A 38 7.95 22.39 4.27
N GLY A 39 7.48 21.25 3.78
CA GLY A 39 7.81 20.69 2.46
C GLY A 39 6.63 20.73 1.49
N THR A 40 6.78 20.04 0.36
CA THR A 40 5.73 19.82 -0.63
C THR A 40 5.75 18.37 -1.10
N LEU A 41 4.74 17.94 -1.86
CA LEU A 41 4.74 16.62 -2.49
C LEU A 41 5.93 16.40 -3.44
N GLU A 42 6.51 17.46 -4.01
CA GLU A 42 7.69 17.39 -4.86
C GLU A 42 8.99 17.17 -4.07
N SER A 43 9.06 17.64 -2.82
CA SER A 43 10.22 17.45 -1.95
C SER A 43 10.11 16.27 -0.99
N ALA A 44 8.91 15.68 -0.84
CA ALA A 44 8.66 14.53 0.02
C ALA A 44 9.62 13.37 -0.25
N THR A 45 10.18 12.73 0.78
CA THR A 45 11.11 11.61 0.63
C THR A 45 10.42 10.25 0.78
N VAL A 46 11.14 9.16 0.49
CA VAL A 46 10.64 7.80 0.81
C VAL A 46 10.42 7.64 2.32
N GLU A 47 11.21 8.29 3.16
CA GLU A 47 11.03 8.25 4.61
C GLU A 47 9.74 8.96 5.03
N ASP A 48 9.44 10.12 4.45
CA ASP A 48 8.16 10.82 4.69
C ASP A 48 6.96 9.94 4.31
N LEU A 49 7.08 9.20 3.20
CA LEU A 49 6.06 8.26 2.78
C LEU A 49 5.94 7.05 3.74
N ARG A 50 7.07 6.51 4.24
CA ARG A 50 7.09 5.44 5.24
C ARG A 50 6.38 5.88 6.51
N GLU A 51 6.68 7.08 6.99
CA GLU A 51 6.03 7.68 8.16
C GLU A 51 4.53 7.85 7.95
N HIS A 52 4.11 8.40 6.80
CA HIS A 52 2.68 8.56 6.47
C HIS A 52 1.95 7.21 6.47
N ILE A 53 2.51 6.18 5.84
CA ILE A 53 1.90 4.85 5.79
C ILE A 53 1.86 4.20 7.18
N SER A 54 2.92 4.37 7.98
CA SER A 54 2.95 3.89 9.37
C SER A 54 1.85 4.54 10.21
N LEU A 55 1.62 5.85 10.01
CA LEU A 55 0.53 6.57 10.66
C LEU A 55 -0.84 6.02 10.25
N LEU A 56 -1.08 5.82 8.95
CA LEU A 56 -2.32 5.22 8.45
C LEU A 56 -2.54 3.82 9.03
N MET A 57 -1.49 2.99 9.08
CA MET A 57 -1.54 1.66 9.69
C MET A 57 -1.91 1.74 11.18
N SER A 58 -1.33 2.68 11.92
CA SER A 58 -1.62 2.85 13.36
C SER A 58 -3.07 3.27 13.64
N ARG A 59 -3.71 3.97 12.69
CA ARG A 59 -5.10 4.42 12.77
C ARG A 59 -6.10 3.43 12.16
N GLY A 60 -5.62 2.41 11.44
CA GLY A 60 -6.46 1.49 10.68
C GLY A 60 -7.08 2.13 9.42
N GLU A 61 -6.49 3.22 8.95
CA GLU A 61 -6.94 4.00 7.77
C GLU A 61 -6.23 3.56 6.48
N ASN A 62 -5.28 2.62 6.58
CA ASN A 62 -4.55 2.06 5.45
C ASN A 62 -5.45 1.12 4.62
N SER A 63 -6.02 1.64 3.52
CA SER A 63 -6.79 0.85 2.56
C SER A 63 -6.03 0.64 1.23
N LEU A 64 -6.43 -0.38 0.47
CA LEU A 64 -5.85 -0.63 -0.85
C LEU A 64 -6.06 0.56 -1.78
N ASP A 65 -7.28 1.08 -1.81
CA ASP A 65 -7.67 2.15 -2.73
C ASP A 65 -6.91 3.43 -2.41
N ARG A 66 -6.73 3.73 -1.11
CA ARG A 66 -5.92 4.86 -0.64
C ARG A 66 -4.45 4.74 -1.06
N LEU A 67 -3.81 3.59 -0.79
CA LEU A 67 -2.41 3.41 -1.19
C LEU A 67 -2.23 3.37 -2.71
N LEU A 68 -3.21 2.83 -3.45
CA LEU A 68 -3.21 2.87 -4.91
C LEU A 68 -3.41 4.29 -5.44
N ALA A 69 -4.23 5.12 -4.81
CA ALA A 69 -4.41 6.53 -5.17
C ALA A 69 -3.07 7.28 -5.06
N LEU A 70 -2.37 7.14 -3.92
CA LEU A 70 -1.05 7.73 -3.73
C LEU A 70 -0.02 7.21 -4.74
N ALA A 71 0.00 5.90 -5.01
CA ALA A 71 0.89 5.31 -6.02
C ALA A 71 0.60 5.88 -7.43
N ARG A 72 -0.67 5.96 -7.82
CA ARG A 72 -1.09 6.51 -9.11
C ARG A 72 -0.73 7.99 -9.22
N TYR A 73 -0.91 8.77 -8.16
CA TYR A 73 -0.48 10.16 -8.14
C TYR A 73 1.04 10.27 -8.30
N CYS A 74 1.84 9.47 -7.58
CA CYS A 74 3.29 9.47 -7.73
C CYS A 74 3.73 9.18 -9.17
N HIS A 75 3.01 8.28 -9.86
CA HIS A 75 3.23 8.02 -11.28
C HIS A 75 2.95 9.27 -12.15
N VAL A 76 1.79 9.93 -11.97
CA VAL A 76 1.44 11.16 -12.71
C VAL A 76 2.42 12.31 -12.42
N ALA A 77 2.81 12.47 -11.16
CA ALA A 77 3.77 13.48 -10.71
C ALA A 77 5.23 13.13 -11.04
N LYS A 78 5.48 11.95 -11.66
CA LYS A 78 6.83 11.42 -11.99
C LYS A 78 7.75 11.28 -10.77
N ARG A 79 7.17 11.07 -9.59
CA ARG A 79 7.86 10.70 -8.35
C ARG A 79 8.18 9.21 -8.35
N ASN A 80 9.08 8.80 -9.24
CA ASN A 80 9.40 7.39 -9.48
C ASN A 80 9.99 6.70 -8.24
N ASP A 81 10.72 7.44 -7.42
CA ASP A 81 11.26 6.98 -6.14
C ASP A 81 10.15 6.53 -5.17
N LEU A 82 9.12 7.38 -5.00
CA LEU A 82 7.95 7.06 -4.17
C LEU A 82 7.11 5.95 -4.80
N TYR A 83 6.92 6.00 -6.13
CA TYR A 83 6.20 4.98 -6.88
C TYR A 83 6.83 3.59 -6.72
N VAL A 84 8.16 3.48 -6.82
CA VAL A 84 8.89 2.22 -6.61
C VAL A 84 8.64 1.69 -5.20
N TYR A 85 8.63 2.54 -4.17
CA TYR A 85 8.29 2.10 -2.82
C TYR A 85 6.87 1.50 -2.75
N PHE A 86 5.87 2.13 -3.37
CA PHE A 86 4.52 1.56 -3.46
C PHE A 86 4.49 0.18 -4.12
N THR A 87 5.26 -0.04 -5.19
CA THR A 87 5.32 -1.37 -5.83
C THR A 87 5.84 -2.45 -4.88
N SER A 88 6.76 -2.09 -3.97
CA SER A 88 7.34 -3.03 -3.01
C SER A 88 6.32 -3.48 -1.95
N ILE A 89 5.50 -2.56 -1.42
CA ILE A 89 4.51 -2.86 -0.37
C ILE A 89 3.20 -3.41 -0.93
N LEU A 90 2.81 -3.05 -2.16
CA LEU A 90 1.58 -3.53 -2.80
C LEU A 90 1.78 -4.88 -3.50
N GLY A 91 2.96 -5.11 -4.10
CA GLY A 91 3.25 -6.31 -4.89
C GLY A 91 3.25 -7.60 -4.06
N GLY A 92 3.72 -7.54 -2.82
CA GLY A 92 3.81 -8.71 -1.93
C GLY A 92 2.49 -9.14 -1.29
N ARG A 93 1.45 -8.30 -1.29
CA ARG A 93 0.23 -8.47 -0.49
C ARG A 93 -0.45 -9.83 -0.67
N ARG A 94 -0.53 -10.33 -1.90
CA ARG A 94 -1.28 -11.57 -2.21
C ARG A 94 -0.45 -12.84 -2.14
N VAL A 95 0.86 -12.75 -1.90
CA VAL A 95 1.74 -13.93 -1.94
C VAL A 95 1.36 -14.92 -0.83
N LEU A 96 1.43 -14.52 0.44
CA LEU A 96 1.09 -15.41 1.57
C LEU A 96 -0.36 -15.91 1.54
N PRO A 97 -1.38 -15.06 1.31
CA PRO A 97 -2.76 -15.53 1.13
C PRO A 97 -2.89 -16.58 0.02
N SER A 98 -2.27 -16.36 -1.14
CA SER A 98 -2.34 -17.31 -2.26
C SER A 98 -1.66 -18.65 -1.96
N ILE A 99 -0.53 -18.65 -1.24
CA ILE A 99 0.15 -19.87 -0.78
C ILE A 99 -0.76 -20.64 0.19
N SER A 100 -1.35 -19.92 1.14
CA SER A 100 -2.30 -20.45 2.12
C SER A 100 -3.51 -21.11 1.45
N GLU A 101 -4.20 -20.40 0.55
CA GLU A 101 -5.35 -20.91 -0.20
C GLU A 101 -4.98 -22.16 -1.02
N ARG A 102 -3.82 -22.14 -1.68
CA ARG A 102 -3.35 -23.26 -2.49
C ARG A 102 -3.01 -24.48 -1.63
N LEU A 103 -2.39 -24.27 -0.46
CA LEU A 103 -2.14 -25.36 0.49
C LEU A 103 -3.44 -25.98 0.99
N ALA A 104 -4.44 -25.18 1.34
CA ALA A 104 -5.75 -25.70 1.72
C ALA A 104 -6.36 -26.60 0.62
N SER A 105 -6.27 -26.20 -0.65
CA SER A 105 -6.76 -27.01 -1.77
C SER A 105 -6.00 -28.33 -1.99
N LEU A 106 -4.73 -28.41 -1.58
CA LEU A 106 -3.87 -29.57 -1.83
C LEU A 106 -3.88 -30.57 -0.68
N VAL A 107 -3.89 -30.08 0.57
CA VAL A 107 -3.70 -30.91 1.77
C VAL A 107 -4.83 -30.79 2.80
N GLY A 108 -5.88 -30.04 2.47
CA GLY A 108 -7.03 -29.77 3.34
C GLY A 108 -6.80 -28.64 4.34
N GLU A 109 -7.91 -28.09 4.84
CA GLU A 109 -7.90 -26.95 5.77
C GLU A 109 -7.21 -27.26 7.10
N GLU A 110 -7.36 -28.48 7.63
CA GLU A 110 -6.74 -28.85 8.91
C GLU A 110 -5.20 -28.80 8.82
N THR A 111 -4.62 -29.35 7.76
CA THR A 111 -3.18 -29.34 7.52
C THR A 111 -2.68 -27.92 7.24
N ARG A 112 -3.43 -27.15 6.43
CA ARG A 112 -3.13 -25.74 6.17
C ARG A 112 -3.12 -24.91 7.45
N ALA A 113 -4.09 -25.10 8.35
CA ALA A 113 -4.18 -24.38 9.61
C ALA A 113 -2.99 -24.67 10.52
N LYS A 114 -2.51 -25.92 10.58
CA LYS A 114 -1.31 -26.30 11.34
C LYS A 114 -0.03 -25.68 10.75
N ILE A 115 0.12 -25.67 9.43
CA ILE A 115 1.30 -25.06 8.76
C ILE A 115 1.34 -23.54 8.97
N PHE A 116 0.18 -22.88 8.98
CA PHE A 116 0.09 -21.43 9.18
C PHE A 116 -0.12 -21.03 10.65
N GLU A 117 0.01 -21.96 11.59
CA GLU A 117 -0.12 -21.66 13.01
C GLU A 117 0.97 -20.66 13.44
N GLY A 118 0.56 -19.55 14.06
CA GLY A 118 1.49 -18.47 14.45
C GLY A 118 2.01 -17.59 13.30
N VAL A 119 1.58 -17.83 12.06
CA VAL A 119 1.89 -16.98 10.91
C VAL A 119 0.80 -15.92 10.75
N GLU A 120 1.08 -14.72 11.23
CA GLU A 120 0.18 -13.57 11.05
C GLU A 120 0.36 -12.94 9.66
N THR A 121 -0.74 -12.49 9.05
CA THR A 121 -0.66 -11.72 7.80
C THR A 121 -0.30 -10.28 8.14
N PRO A 122 0.82 -9.74 7.61
CA PRO A 122 1.23 -8.38 7.91
C PRO A 122 0.17 -7.37 7.41
N PRO A 123 -0.05 -6.25 8.12
CA PRO A 123 -0.98 -5.22 7.67
C PRO A 123 -0.57 -4.64 6.31
N LEU A 124 -1.54 -4.10 5.58
CA LEU A 124 -1.28 -3.46 4.29
C LEU A 124 -0.35 -2.25 4.46
N GLY A 125 0.73 -2.19 3.70
CA GLY A 125 1.74 -1.12 3.82
C GLY A 125 2.95 -1.51 4.68
N THR A 126 2.97 -2.72 5.24
CA THR A 126 4.13 -3.25 5.96
C THR A 126 5.40 -3.15 5.10
N PRO A 127 6.49 -2.58 5.64
CA PRO A 127 7.74 -2.45 4.91
C PRO A 127 8.29 -3.80 4.43
N PRO A 128 8.88 -3.88 3.23
CA PRO A 128 9.40 -5.14 2.70
C PRO A 128 10.47 -5.78 3.58
N GLU A 129 11.20 -4.99 4.37
CA GLU A 129 12.26 -5.49 5.25
C GLU A 129 11.73 -6.32 6.44
N GLU A 130 10.43 -6.20 6.76
CA GLU A 130 9.79 -6.97 7.83
C GLU A 130 9.24 -8.32 7.35
N LEU A 131 8.98 -8.45 6.04
CA LEU A 131 8.41 -9.67 5.44
C LEU A 131 9.28 -10.93 5.60
N PRO A 132 10.63 -10.87 5.52
CA PRO A 132 11.48 -12.06 5.72
C PRO A 132 11.29 -12.76 7.06
N LEU A 133 10.97 -12.01 8.14
CA LEU A 133 10.68 -12.60 9.44
C LEU A 133 9.43 -13.47 9.41
N MET A 134 8.44 -13.11 8.60
CA MET A 134 7.22 -13.91 8.41
C MET A 134 7.51 -15.17 7.61
N THR A 135 8.30 -15.07 6.53
CA THR A 135 8.71 -16.26 5.77
C THR A 135 9.49 -17.24 6.64
N LYS A 136 10.36 -16.74 7.53
CA LYS A 136 11.05 -17.60 8.49
C LYS A 136 10.09 -18.37 9.39
N ARG A 137 9.08 -17.72 9.96
CA ARG A 137 8.07 -18.39 10.82
C ARG A 137 7.29 -19.49 10.10
N LEU A 138 7.09 -19.38 8.78
CA LEU A 138 6.45 -20.42 7.98
C LEU A 138 7.35 -21.64 7.74
N MET A 139 8.68 -21.46 7.83
CA MET A 139 9.68 -22.51 7.58
C MET A 139 10.15 -23.22 8.85
N ASP A 140 9.99 -22.59 10.02
CA ASP A 140 10.32 -23.13 11.34
C ASP A 140 9.21 -24.09 11.84
#